data_AF-A0A7J8MXM7-F1
#
_entry.id   AF-A0A7J8MXM7-F1
#
_cell.length_a   1.000
_cell.length_b   1.000
_cell.length_c   1.000
_cell.angle_alpha   90.00
_cell.angle_beta   90.00
_cell.angle_gamma   90.00
#
_symmetry.space_group_name_H-M   'P 1'
#
loop_
_entity.id
_entity.type
_entity.pdbx_description
1 polymer ?
#
loop_
_entity_poly.entity_id
_entity_poly.type
_entity_poly.pdbx_seq_one_letter_code
_entity_poly.pdbx_strand_id
1 'polypeptide(L)'
;WVIVYLNCNCRALHDDEVRPKGGLTRLQFFLMVFISSLAYYIVPNYLFPSITALSFVCWIWKDSVTAQIIGAGRDGLGVGSFALDWSTVASFLQSPLATPAFAIINMMLGFVIVVYILTPVAYWTNSYEARRFPIISSHVFTDDGEKYDVSRILNFTTYEFNQRGYDGYSKINLSVFFAYSYGLSFATLAATVSHVVFFHGSTIWQQTKSTFRDKFSDVHYRIMKKNYEAVPQWWFYMLSSIVIGLAVLISLGFGKQFQLPYWGVLLAIGLALFFTLPVGVIMATTNQQLGLNIIAELIIGYIYPGKPLANVVFKTYGYISAAQAVMFLQDFKLGHYMKVPPKSMFVVQVNFLNGFDTFISI
;
A
#
# COMPACT_ATOMS: atom_id res chain seq x y z
N TRP A 1 -3.22 10.87 6.74
CA TRP A 1 -2.53 12.04 7.32
C TRP A 1 -1.92 13.00 6.31
N VAL A 2 -1.60 12.61 5.06
CA VAL A 2 -0.88 13.53 4.14
C VAL A 2 -1.82 14.42 3.32
N ILE A 3 -2.90 13.90 2.70
CA ILE A 3 -3.65 14.69 1.69
C ILE A 3 -4.69 15.68 2.28
N VAL A 4 -5.48 15.27 3.29
CA VAL A 4 -6.46 16.18 3.95
C VAL A 4 -5.76 17.22 4.82
N TYR A 5 -4.64 16.86 5.44
CA TYR A 5 -3.82 17.81 6.19
C TYR A 5 -3.00 18.70 5.27
N LEU A 6 -2.48 18.26 4.10
CA LEU A 6 -1.76 19.17 3.20
C LEU A 6 -2.66 20.25 2.59
N ASN A 7 -3.88 19.92 2.14
CA ASN A 7 -4.78 20.95 1.61
C ASN A 7 -5.20 21.96 2.69
N CYS A 8 -5.37 21.51 3.94
CA CYS A 8 -5.66 22.41 5.06
C CYS A 8 -4.40 23.17 5.53
N ASN A 9 -3.22 22.54 5.50
CA ASN A 9 -1.93 23.11 5.91
C ASN A 9 -1.44 24.16 4.92
N CYS A 10 -1.42 23.85 3.63
CA CYS A 10 -0.98 24.80 2.62
C CYS A 10 -1.88 26.03 2.63
N ARG A 11 -3.20 25.85 2.81
CA ARG A 11 -4.12 26.99 2.97
C ARG A 11 -3.90 27.76 4.28
N ALA A 12 -3.62 27.08 5.39
CA ALA A 12 -3.32 27.72 6.68
C ALA A 12 -1.97 28.43 6.72
N LEU A 13 -1.01 28.03 5.87
CA LEU A 13 0.32 28.66 5.72
C LEU A 13 0.38 29.71 4.61
N HIS A 14 -0.52 29.67 3.63
CA HIS A 14 -0.46 30.52 2.44
C HIS A 14 -1.49 31.66 2.44
N ASP A 15 -2.62 31.52 3.14
CA ASP A 15 -3.61 32.61 3.24
C ASP A 15 -3.29 33.50 4.46
N ASP A 16 -3.13 34.80 4.25
CA ASP A 16 -3.03 35.78 5.33
C ASP A 16 -4.35 35.83 6.12
N GLU A 17 -4.35 35.32 7.35
CA GLU A 17 -5.55 35.20 8.16
C GLU A 17 -5.65 36.32 9.20
N VAL A 18 -6.71 37.12 9.12
CA VAL A 18 -7.02 38.14 10.14
C VAL A 18 -7.65 37.46 11.35
N ARG A 19 -7.02 37.60 12.52
CA ARG A 19 -7.45 36.94 13.76
C ARG A 19 -8.89 37.34 14.13
N PRO A 20 -9.84 36.38 14.22
CA PRO A 20 -11.18 36.68 14.71
C PRO A 20 -11.13 37.03 16.20
N LYS A 21 -11.87 38.07 16.63
CA LYS A 21 -11.94 38.47 18.05
C LYS A 21 -12.52 37.32 18.88
N GLY A 22 -11.72 36.76 19.79
CA GLY A 22 -12.10 35.66 20.69
C GLY A 22 -11.80 34.25 20.17
N GLY A 23 -11.22 34.09 18.98
CA GLY A 23 -10.87 32.79 18.39
C GLY A 23 -9.36 32.53 18.27
N LEU A 24 -9.02 31.26 18.00
CA LEU A 24 -7.68 30.85 17.56
C LEU A 24 -7.53 31.07 16.05
N THR A 25 -6.33 31.41 15.58
CA THR A 25 -6.04 31.35 14.13
C THR A 25 -5.91 29.90 13.67
N ARG A 26 -6.08 29.61 12.37
CA ARG A 26 -5.89 28.25 11.84
C ARG A 26 -4.51 27.69 12.16
N LEU A 27 -3.48 28.53 12.08
CA LEU A 27 -2.11 28.14 12.41
C LEU A 27 -1.95 27.82 13.91
N GLN A 28 -2.55 28.60 14.81
CA GLN A 28 -2.51 28.33 16.25
C GLN A 28 -3.25 27.05 16.61
N PHE A 29 -4.44 26.83 16.02
CA PHE A 29 -5.19 25.59 16.19
C PHE A 29 -4.38 24.39 15.68
N PHE A 30 -3.77 24.51 14.50
CA PHE A 30 -2.89 23.48 13.94
C PHE A 30 -1.73 23.14 14.87
N LEU A 31 -0.98 24.15 15.35
CA LEU A 31 0.15 23.93 16.26
C LEU A 31 -0.29 23.29 17.58
N MET A 32 -1.43 23.70 18.12
CA MET A 32 -2.00 23.09 19.33
C MET A 32 -2.34 21.61 19.11
N VAL A 33 -3.02 21.28 18.01
CA VAL A 33 -3.36 19.89 17.65
C VAL A 33 -2.08 19.07 17.36
N PHE A 34 -1.10 19.66 16.69
CA PHE A 34 0.16 19.00 16.37
C PHE A 34 0.95 18.65 17.64
N ILE A 35 1.14 19.62 18.54
CA ILE A 35 1.88 19.42 19.80
C ILE A 35 1.13 18.44 20.71
N SER A 36 -0.19 18.57 20.84
CA SER A 36 -0.99 17.65 21.65
C SER A 36 -1.00 16.23 21.08
N SER A 37 -1.12 16.07 19.76
CA SER A 37 -1.01 14.75 19.11
C SER A 37 0.37 14.14 19.28
N LEU A 38 1.44 14.94 19.20
CA LEU A 38 2.82 14.48 19.39
C LEU A 38 3.06 14.04 20.84
N ALA A 39 2.58 14.82 21.81
CA ALA A 39 2.63 14.46 23.22
C ALA A 39 1.82 13.20 23.52
N TYR A 40 0.60 13.09 22.96
CA TYR A 40 -0.25 11.91 23.15
C TYR A 40 0.37 10.66 22.53
N TYR A 41 1.06 10.76 21.40
CA TYR A 41 1.68 9.61 20.72
C TYR A 41 2.67 8.83 21.61
N ILE A 42 3.32 9.49 22.58
CA ILE A 42 4.22 8.87 23.55
C ILE A 42 3.46 7.93 24.51
N VAL A 43 2.20 8.25 24.82
CA VAL A 43 1.40 7.52 25.81
C VAL A 43 1.13 6.07 25.35
N PRO A 44 0.49 5.79 24.20
CA PRO A 44 0.20 4.42 23.80
C PRO A 44 1.43 3.69 23.25
N ASN A 45 2.52 4.36 22.86
CA ASN A 45 3.69 3.69 22.28
C ASN A 45 4.79 3.37 23.30
N TYR A 46 4.94 4.19 24.33
CA TYR A 46 6.03 4.04 25.30
C TYR A 46 5.54 3.83 26.73
N LEU A 47 4.61 4.67 27.22
CA LEU A 47 4.20 4.64 28.63
C LEU A 47 3.19 3.52 28.92
N PHE A 48 2.17 3.36 28.09
CA PHE A 48 1.07 2.40 28.27
C PHE A 48 0.69 1.68 26.96
N PRO A 49 1.53 0.75 26.46
CA PRO A 49 1.25 -0.03 25.25
C PRO A 49 -0.08 -0.79 25.26
N SER A 50 -0.60 -1.16 26.43
CA SER A 50 -1.86 -1.89 26.57
C SER A 50 -3.08 -1.13 26.05
N ILE A 51 -3.03 0.21 25.99
CA ILE A 51 -4.13 1.07 25.51
C ILE A 51 -4.40 0.90 24.00
N THR A 52 -3.45 0.32 23.27
CA THR A 52 -3.61 0.01 21.84
C THR A 52 -4.60 -1.13 21.57
N ALA A 53 -4.93 -1.98 22.55
CA ALA A 53 -5.87 -3.09 22.37
C ALA A 53 -6.60 -3.46 23.67
N LEU A 54 -7.53 -2.61 24.11
CA LEU A 54 -8.38 -2.85 25.27
C LEU A 54 -9.48 -3.85 24.92
N SER A 55 -9.23 -5.13 25.23
CA SER A 55 -10.08 -6.25 24.86
C SER A 55 -11.03 -6.64 26.01
N PHE A 56 -12.21 -6.03 26.06
CA PHE A 56 -13.17 -6.22 27.17
C PHE A 56 -13.61 -7.68 27.33
N VAL A 57 -13.82 -8.38 26.22
CA VAL A 57 -14.22 -9.80 26.22
C VAL A 57 -13.15 -10.67 26.92
N CYS A 58 -11.86 -10.38 26.71
CA CYS A 58 -10.78 -11.09 27.36
C CYS A 58 -10.71 -10.82 28.87
N TRP A 59 -11.14 -9.63 29.33
CA TRP A 59 -11.17 -9.29 30.75
C TRP A 59 -12.29 -9.98 31.50
N ILE A 60 -13.46 -10.12 30.87
CA ILE A 60 -14.63 -10.79 31.48
C ILE A 60 -14.39 -12.31 31.54
N TRP A 61 -13.87 -12.90 30.48
CA TRP A 61 -13.65 -14.36 30.38
C TRP A 61 -12.17 -14.71 30.27
N LYS A 62 -11.44 -14.48 31.37
CA LYS A 62 -10.00 -14.74 31.45
C LYS A 62 -9.59 -16.21 31.23
N ASP A 63 -10.42 -17.17 31.63
CA ASP A 63 -10.05 -18.60 31.63
C ASP A 63 -10.52 -19.34 30.36
N SER A 64 -11.28 -18.68 29.48
CA SER A 64 -11.83 -19.30 28.26
C SER A 64 -10.97 -19.00 27.03
N VAL A 65 -10.34 -20.03 26.47
CA VAL A 65 -9.54 -19.93 25.24
C VAL A 65 -10.40 -19.40 24.08
N THR A 66 -11.65 -19.84 23.96
CA THR A 66 -12.55 -19.39 22.89
C THR A 66 -12.90 -17.91 23.04
N ALA A 67 -13.15 -17.44 24.26
CA ALA A 67 -13.42 -16.03 24.49
C ALA A 67 -12.19 -15.16 24.21
N GLN A 68 -10.98 -15.66 24.50
CA GLN A 68 -9.74 -14.97 24.14
C GLN A 68 -9.53 -14.91 22.63
N ILE A 69 -9.79 -15.99 21.88
CA ILE A 69 -9.68 -15.99 20.40
C ILE A 69 -10.66 -14.99 19.77
N ILE A 70 -11.88 -14.91 20.31
CA ILE A 70 -12.91 -13.98 19.81
C ILE A 70 -12.58 -12.52 20.20
N GLY A 71 -12.13 -12.32 21.43
CA GLY A 71 -11.96 -11.00 22.03
C GLY A 71 -10.62 -10.32 21.79
N ALA A 72 -9.55 -11.08 21.54
CA ALA A 72 -8.20 -10.53 21.46
C ALA A 72 -8.07 -9.59 20.25
N GLY A 73 -7.62 -8.35 20.49
CA GLY A 73 -7.46 -7.33 19.44
C GLY A 73 -6.25 -7.49 18.53
N ARG A 74 -5.23 -8.27 18.93
CA ARG A 74 -3.99 -8.46 18.13
C ARG A 74 -3.92 -9.83 17.46
N ASP A 75 -4.17 -10.89 18.24
CA ASP A 75 -4.02 -12.29 17.82
C ASP A 75 -5.37 -13.01 17.63
N GLY A 76 -6.48 -12.25 17.65
CA GLY A 76 -7.84 -12.77 17.57
C GLY A 76 -8.76 -11.89 16.74
N LEU A 77 -10.05 -12.19 16.77
CA LEU A 77 -11.06 -11.51 15.94
C LEU A 77 -11.32 -10.05 16.39
N GLY A 78 -10.87 -9.67 17.58
CA GLY A 78 -11.00 -8.31 18.11
C GLY A 78 -12.44 -7.89 18.45
N VAL A 79 -13.37 -8.83 18.64
CA VAL A 79 -14.76 -8.49 19.01
C VAL A 79 -14.77 -7.87 20.41
N GLY A 80 -15.27 -6.63 20.50
CA GLY A 80 -15.27 -5.88 21.76
C GLY A 80 -13.88 -5.40 22.20
N SER A 81 -12.90 -5.37 21.27
CA SER A 81 -11.61 -4.72 21.47
C SER A 81 -11.64 -3.29 20.96
N PHE A 82 -11.09 -2.36 21.76
CA PHE A 82 -11.01 -0.95 21.40
C PHE A 82 -9.57 -0.45 21.54
N ALA A 83 -9.14 0.35 20.57
CA ALA A 83 -7.86 1.04 20.60
C ALA A 83 -8.11 2.53 20.86
N LEU A 84 -7.44 3.12 21.86
CA LEU A 84 -7.41 4.59 22.02
C LEU A 84 -6.19 5.20 21.34
N ASP A 85 -5.44 4.40 20.59
CA ASP A 85 -4.33 4.85 19.77
C ASP A 85 -4.79 5.06 18.33
N TRP A 86 -4.60 6.29 17.84
CA TRP A 86 -4.94 6.64 16.48
C TRP A 86 -4.13 5.86 15.45
N SER A 87 -2.89 5.47 15.75
CA SER A 87 -2.08 4.67 14.80
C SER A 87 -2.71 3.30 14.57
N THR A 88 -3.22 2.68 15.62
CA THR A 88 -3.97 1.41 15.56
C THR A 88 -5.29 1.57 14.80
N VAL A 89 -6.07 2.61 15.10
CA VAL A 89 -7.35 2.88 14.41
C VAL A 89 -7.15 3.17 12.92
N ALA A 90 -6.09 3.92 12.59
CA ALA A 90 -5.80 4.31 11.21
C ALA A 90 -5.05 3.22 10.42
N SER A 91 -4.51 2.19 11.08
CA SER A 91 -3.64 1.18 10.44
C SER A 91 -4.26 0.51 9.21
N PHE A 92 -5.56 0.20 9.24
CA PHE A 92 -6.24 -0.49 8.15
C PHE A 92 -6.59 0.45 6.99
N LEU A 93 -7.20 1.60 7.26
CA LEU A 93 -7.66 2.56 6.24
C LEU A 93 -6.62 3.63 5.87
N GLN A 94 -5.44 3.61 6.51
CA GLN A 94 -4.37 4.61 6.54
C GLN A 94 -4.79 5.98 7.09
N SER A 95 -5.87 6.55 6.55
CA SER A 95 -6.40 7.85 6.93
C SER A 95 -7.92 7.83 6.75
N PRO A 96 -8.69 7.31 7.71
CA PRO A 96 -10.14 7.19 7.59
C PRO A 96 -10.82 8.53 7.30
N LEU A 97 -10.26 9.65 7.78
CA LEU A 97 -10.75 11.00 7.51
C LEU A 97 -10.67 11.45 6.04
N ALA A 98 -9.76 10.85 5.26
CA ALA A 98 -9.54 11.19 3.85
C ALA A 98 -10.30 10.25 2.90
N THR A 99 -10.84 9.15 3.44
CA THR A 99 -11.56 8.13 2.68
C THR A 99 -13.05 8.47 2.67
N PRO A 100 -13.72 8.45 1.51
CA PRO A 100 -15.15 8.76 1.43
C PRO A 100 -15.99 7.71 2.17
N ALA A 101 -17.11 8.14 2.76
CA ALA A 101 -17.95 7.29 3.61
C ALA A 101 -18.43 6.02 2.91
N PHE A 102 -18.79 6.08 1.62
CA PHE A 102 -19.23 4.89 0.88
C PHE A 102 -18.14 3.81 0.82
N ALA A 103 -16.87 4.21 0.66
CA ALA A 103 -15.75 3.29 0.58
C ALA A 103 -15.48 2.65 1.95
N ILE A 104 -15.60 3.44 3.03
CA ILE A 104 -15.50 2.94 4.41
C ILE A 104 -16.59 1.89 4.67
N ILE A 105 -17.85 2.20 4.36
CA ILE A 105 -18.98 1.28 4.58
C ILE A 105 -18.78 -0.02 3.79
N ASN A 106 -18.34 0.07 2.53
CA ASN A 106 -18.09 -1.11 1.70
C ASN A 106 -16.95 -1.99 2.27
N MET A 107 -15.84 -1.36 2.67
CA MET A 107 -14.72 -2.08 3.31
C MET A 107 -15.13 -2.71 4.65
N MET A 108 -15.95 -2.01 5.46
CA MET A 108 -16.49 -2.56 6.70
C MET A 108 -17.40 -3.76 6.46
N LEU A 109 -18.24 -3.72 5.42
CA LEU A 109 -19.08 -4.85 5.05
C LEU A 109 -18.24 -6.06 4.61
N GLY A 110 -17.21 -5.83 3.78
CA GLY A 110 -16.24 -6.87 3.42
C GLY A 110 -15.49 -7.43 4.64
N PHE A 111 -15.07 -6.57 5.56
CA PHE A 111 -14.43 -6.97 6.81
C PHE A 111 -15.34 -7.86 7.67
N VAL A 112 -16.61 -7.49 7.88
CA VAL A 112 -17.57 -8.30 8.64
C VAL A 112 -17.76 -9.67 7.98
N ILE A 113 -17.93 -9.72 6.65
CA ILE A 113 -18.11 -10.99 5.94
C ILE A 113 -16.87 -11.88 6.10
N VAL A 114 -15.67 -11.36 5.90
CA VAL A 114 -14.45 -12.19 5.87
C VAL A 114 -13.99 -12.55 7.28
N VAL A 115 -13.92 -11.56 8.18
CA VAL A 115 -13.34 -11.73 9.52
C VAL A 115 -14.37 -12.29 10.50
N TYR A 116 -15.63 -11.86 10.48
CA TYR A 116 -16.64 -12.30 11.45
C TYR A 116 -17.54 -13.42 10.98
N ILE A 117 -17.58 -13.74 9.69
CA ILE A 117 -18.38 -14.85 9.16
C ILE A 117 -17.48 -15.95 8.59
N LEU A 118 -16.75 -15.68 7.51
CA LEU A 118 -16.01 -16.74 6.79
C LEU A 118 -14.88 -17.34 7.62
N THR A 119 -14.07 -16.52 8.29
CA THR A 119 -12.92 -16.99 9.09
C THR A 119 -13.37 -17.87 10.28
N PRO A 120 -14.32 -17.43 11.12
CA PRO A 120 -15.05 -18.27 12.07
C PRO A 120 -15.53 -19.59 11.50
N VAL A 121 -16.36 -19.54 10.45
CA VAL A 121 -16.97 -20.75 9.88
C VAL A 121 -15.87 -21.74 9.51
N ALA A 122 -14.87 -21.33 8.75
CA ALA A 122 -13.77 -22.19 8.32
C ALA A 122 -12.93 -22.74 9.50
N TYR A 123 -12.68 -21.93 10.53
CA TYR A 123 -11.93 -22.37 11.72
C TYR A 123 -12.71 -23.41 12.53
N TRP A 124 -13.99 -23.17 12.79
CA TRP A 124 -14.83 -24.09 13.57
C TRP A 124 -15.28 -25.31 12.79
N THR A 125 -15.44 -25.25 11.45
CA THR A 125 -15.66 -26.44 10.62
C THR A 125 -14.37 -27.22 10.33
N ASN A 126 -13.22 -26.75 10.83
CA ASN A 126 -11.90 -27.32 10.60
C ASN A 126 -11.56 -27.51 9.10
N SER A 127 -11.99 -26.55 8.28
CA SER A 127 -11.65 -26.54 6.86
C SER A 127 -10.14 -26.31 6.68
N TYR A 128 -9.48 -27.07 5.80
CA TYR A 128 -8.01 -26.99 5.63
C TYR A 128 -7.20 -27.25 6.91
N GLU A 129 -7.72 -28.08 7.83
CA GLU A 129 -7.06 -28.36 9.12
C GLU A 129 -6.76 -27.08 9.95
N ALA A 130 -7.60 -26.06 9.75
CA ALA A 130 -7.47 -24.72 10.33
C ALA A 130 -7.13 -24.67 11.83
N ARG A 131 -7.66 -25.63 12.61
CA ARG A 131 -7.49 -25.65 14.06
C ARG A 131 -6.07 -25.94 14.50
N ARG A 132 -5.22 -26.46 13.60
CA ARG A 132 -3.79 -26.70 13.86
C ARG A 132 -3.01 -25.39 13.97
N PHE A 133 -3.54 -24.30 13.44
CA PHE A 133 -2.88 -23.00 13.36
C PHE A 133 -3.66 -21.93 14.14
N PRO A 134 -3.02 -20.80 14.53
CA PRO A 134 -3.74 -19.64 15.04
C PRO A 134 -4.74 -19.10 14.01
N ILE A 135 -5.90 -18.61 14.47
CA ILE A 135 -6.97 -18.11 13.59
C ILE A 135 -6.51 -16.95 12.70
N ILE A 136 -5.71 -16.05 13.27
CA ILE A 136 -5.11 -14.89 12.62
C ILE A 136 -3.60 -14.96 12.89
N SER A 137 -2.83 -15.08 11.82
CA SER A 137 -1.37 -15.07 11.87
C SER A 137 -0.82 -14.73 10.48
N SER A 138 0.21 -13.89 10.42
CA SER A 138 1.01 -13.63 9.21
C SER A 138 2.16 -14.61 9.02
N HIS A 139 2.38 -15.51 9.99
CA HIS A 139 3.39 -16.55 9.91
C HIS A 139 2.91 -17.76 9.12
N VAL A 140 3.89 -18.48 8.56
CA VAL A 140 3.71 -19.77 7.91
C VAL A 140 4.05 -20.91 8.86
N PHE A 141 3.40 -22.06 8.70
CA PHE A 141 3.48 -23.19 9.61
C PHE A 141 3.84 -24.48 8.90
N THR A 142 4.44 -25.40 9.64
CA THR A 142 4.72 -26.77 9.17
C THR A 142 3.46 -27.60 9.11
N ASP A 143 3.59 -28.80 8.54
CA ASP A 143 2.97 -30.05 8.99
C ASP A 143 2.34 -29.87 10.37
N ASP A 144 3.20 -29.89 11.39
CA ASP A 144 2.87 -30.03 12.81
C ASP A 144 2.21 -28.84 13.51
N GLY A 145 2.00 -27.71 12.83
CA GLY A 145 1.48 -26.49 13.45
C GLY A 145 2.55 -25.65 14.12
N GLU A 146 3.83 -26.05 14.02
CA GLU A 146 4.96 -25.26 14.46
C GLU A 146 5.29 -24.17 13.43
N LYS A 147 5.96 -23.10 13.87
CA LYS A 147 6.42 -22.05 12.96
C LYS A 147 7.42 -22.63 11.95
N TYR A 148 7.24 -22.32 10.67
CA TYR A 148 8.09 -22.85 9.62
C TYR A 148 9.50 -22.26 9.68
N ASP A 149 10.51 -23.12 9.76
CA ASP A 149 11.91 -22.70 9.76
C ASP A 149 12.43 -22.51 8.32
N VAL A 150 12.49 -21.25 7.88
CA VAL A 150 12.92 -20.87 6.53
C VAL A 150 14.40 -21.22 6.27
N SER A 151 15.23 -21.34 7.32
CA SER A 151 16.66 -21.67 7.17
C SER A 151 16.91 -23.06 6.60
N ARG A 152 15.93 -23.97 6.72
CA ARG A 152 16.01 -25.34 6.19
C ARG A 152 15.78 -25.43 4.69
N ILE A 153 15.07 -24.45 4.12
CA ILE A 153 14.66 -24.44 2.71
C ILE A 153 15.36 -23.37 1.88
N LEU A 154 15.97 -22.38 2.54
CA LEU A 154 16.68 -21.28 1.89
C LEU A 154 18.13 -21.27 2.33
N ASN A 155 19.04 -21.39 1.38
CA ASN A 155 20.44 -21.16 1.68
C ASN A 155 20.73 -19.64 1.68
N PHE A 156 21.03 -19.07 2.85
CA PHE A 156 21.30 -17.64 2.99
C PHE A 156 22.63 -17.16 2.38
N THR A 157 23.54 -18.07 2.01
CA THR A 157 24.79 -17.69 1.32
C THR A 157 24.61 -17.61 -0.19
N THR A 158 23.85 -18.52 -0.79
CA THR A 158 23.61 -18.54 -2.24
C THR A 158 22.28 -17.88 -2.64
N TYR A 159 21.39 -17.63 -1.69
CA TYR A 159 20.00 -17.20 -1.91
C TYR A 159 19.26 -18.11 -2.88
N GLU A 160 19.50 -19.41 -2.79
CA GLU A 160 18.84 -20.42 -3.62
C GLU A 160 17.90 -21.27 -2.79
N PHE A 161 16.78 -21.63 -3.41
CA PHE A 161 15.80 -22.51 -2.81
C PHE A 161 16.28 -23.97 -2.86
N ASN A 162 16.28 -24.63 -1.70
CA ASN A 162 16.66 -26.03 -1.56
C ASN A 162 15.41 -26.93 -1.63
N GLN A 163 15.12 -27.44 -2.83
CA GLN A 163 13.98 -28.35 -3.07
C GLN A 163 14.03 -29.61 -2.20
N ARG A 164 15.20 -30.23 -2.04
CA ARG A 164 15.33 -31.47 -1.24
C ARG A 164 15.06 -31.22 0.23
N GLY A 165 15.51 -30.07 0.75
CA GLY A 165 15.22 -29.63 2.11
C GLY A 165 13.73 -29.39 2.33
N TYR A 166 13.04 -28.82 1.33
CA TYR A 166 11.60 -28.61 1.37
C TYR A 166 10.82 -29.94 1.35
N ASP A 167 11.11 -30.83 0.39
CA ASP A 167 10.39 -32.10 0.22
C ASP A 167 10.56 -33.05 1.42
N GLY A 168 11.68 -32.97 2.13
CA GLY A 168 11.97 -33.78 3.31
C GLY A 168 11.55 -33.17 4.65
N TYR A 169 11.12 -31.89 4.69
CA TYR A 169 10.79 -31.20 5.93
C TYR A 169 9.28 -31.18 6.20
N SER A 170 8.53 -30.36 5.47
CA SER A 170 7.06 -30.28 5.53
C SER A 170 6.54 -29.32 4.48
N LYS A 171 5.26 -29.45 4.12
CA LYS A 171 4.61 -28.47 3.25
C LYS A 171 4.37 -27.18 4.03
N ILE A 172 4.35 -26.06 3.31
CA ILE A 172 4.02 -24.76 3.90
C ILE A 172 2.50 -24.66 4.06
N ASN A 173 2.06 -24.49 5.30
CA ASN A 173 0.67 -24.25 5.66
C ASN A 173 0.47 -22.80 6.10
N LEU A 174 -0.71 -22.25 5.79
CA LEU A 174 -1.09 -20.87 6.09
C LEU A 174 -2.26 -20.88 7.07
N SER A 175 -2.37 -19.84 7.90
CA SER A 175 -3.60 -19.61 8.67
C SER A 175 -4.78 -19.32 7.72
N VAL A 176 -6.00 -19.64 8.14
CA VAL A 176 -7.22 -19.43 7.35
C VAL A 176 -7.38 -17.97 6.93
N PHE A 177 -7.19 -17.04 7.87
CA PHE A 177 -7.28 -15.61 7.59
C PHE A 177 -6.22 -15.17 6.57
N PHE A 178 -5.00 -15.71 6.66
CA PHE A 178 -3.93 -15.37 5.72
C PHE A 178 -4.22 -15.91 4.32
N ALA A 179 -4.74 -17.14 4.22
CA ALA A 179 -5.18 -17.71 2.95
C ALA A 179 -6.31 -16.90 2.29
N TYR A 180 -7.33 -16.49 3.06
CA TYR A 180 -8.39 -15.61 2.55
C TYR A 180 -7.85 -14.25 2.10
N SER A 181 -6.92 -13.66 2.85
CA SER A 181 -6.31 -12.38 2.51
C SER A 181 -5.56 -12.45 1.16
N TYR A 182 -4.84 -13.54 0.90
CA TYR A 182 -4.21 -13.79 -0.40
C TYR A 182 -5.23 -13.94 -1.53
N GLY A 183 -6.26 -14.77 -1.33
CA GLY A 183 -7.33 -14.97 -2.32
C GLY A 183 -8.05 -13.68 -2.68
N LEU A 184 -8.41 -12.88 -1.67
CA LEU A 184 -9.07 -11.59 -1.86
C LEU A 184 -8.15 -10.57 -2.54
N SER A 185 -6.84 -10.63 -2.31
CA SER A 185 -5.89 -9.75 -3.00
C SER A 185 -5.90 -9.97 -4.51
N PHE A 186 -5.95 -11.22 -4.98
CA PHE A 186 -6.11 -11.52 -6.41
C PHE A 186 -7.47 -11.07 -6.95
N ALA A 187 -8.55 -11.35 -6.21
CA ALA A 187 -9.89 -10.93 -6.59
C ALA A 187 -10.00 -9.40 -6.71
N THR A 188 -9.37 -8.66 -5.80
CA THR A 188 -9.41 -7.19 -5.77
C THR A 188 -8.67 -6.58 -6.96
N LEU A 189 -7.55 -7.16 -7.39
CA LEU A 189 -6.83 -6.70 -8.58
C LEU A 189 -7.64 -6.93 -9.86
N ALA A 190 -8.24 -8.11 -10.01
CA ALA A 190 -9.13 -8.41 -11.14
C ALA A 190 -10.35 -7.48 -11.14
N ALA A 191 -11.01 -7.32 -9.98
CA ALA A 191 -12.14 -6.43 -9.81
C ALA A 191 -11.79 -4.97 -10.12
N THR A 192 -10.58 -4.53 -9.77
CA THR A 192 -10.10 -3.18 -10.07
C THR A 192 -10.00 -2.94 -11.57
N VAL A 193 -9.40 -3.88 -12.31
CA VAL A 193 -9.30 -3.78 -13.78
C VAL A 193 -10.70 -3.78 -14.39
N SER A 194 -11.57 -4.73 -14.01
CA SER A 194 -12.95 -4.78 -14.51
C SER A 194 -13.72 -3.50 -14.20
N HIS A 195 -13.64 -3.01 -12.95
CA HIS A 195 -14.34 -1.79 -12.53
C HIS A 195 -13.89 -0.57 -13.34
N VAL A 196 -12.58 -0.39 -13.52
CA VAL A 196 -12.05 0.75 -14.28
C VAL A 196 -12.42 0.64 -15.75
N VAL A 197 -12.35 -0.54 -16.36
CA VAL A 197 -12.72 -0.75 -17.77
C VAL A 197 -14.21 -0.48 -18.01
N PHE A 198 -15.10 -1.03 -17.18
CA PHE A 198 -16.55 -0.92 -17.41
C PHE A 198 -17.12 0.44 -16.99
N PHE A 199 -16.73 0.98 -15.84
CA PHE A 199 -17.34 2.21 -15.32
C PHE A 199 -16.61 3.49 -15.76
N HIS A 200 -15.27 3.44 -15.86
CA HIS A 200 -14.46 4.61 -16.19
C HIS A 200 -13.86 4.56 -17.59
N GLY A 201 -13.90 3.43 -18.30
CA GLY A 201 -13.23 3.25 -19.59
C GLY A 201 -13.70 4.23 -20.66
N SER A 202 -15.01 4.49 -20.75
CA SER A 202 -15.57 5.45 -21.70
C SER A 202 -15.10 6.88 -21.41
N THR A 203 -15.10 7.28 -20.13
CA THR A 203 -14.64 8.59 -19.69
C THR A 203 -13.14 8.76 -19.91
N ILE A 204 -12.33 7.76 -19.54
CA ILE A 204 -10.88 7.75 -19.74
C ILE A 204 -10.55 7.88 -21.23
N TRP A 205 -11.26 7.14 -22.09
CA TRP A 205 -11.06 7.21 -23.53
C TRP A 205 -11.37 8.61 -24.09
N GLN A 206 -12.52 9.18 -23.70
CA GLN A 206 -12.91 10.53 -24.14
C GLN A 206 -11.92 11.60 -23.64
N GLN A 207 -11.52 11.52 -22.37
CA GLN A 207 -10.53 12.43 -21.79
C GLN A 207 -9.19 12.31 -22.49
N THR A 208 -8.69 11.09 -22.70
CA THR A 208 -7.45 10.82 -23.43
C THR A 208 -7.50 11.44 -24.83
N LYS A 209 -8.57 11.18 -25.59
CA LYS A 209 -8.78 11.76 -26.93
C LYS A 209 -8.87 13.30 -26.91
N SER A 210 -9.47 13.89 -25.88
CA SER A 210 -9.57 15.35 -25.74
C SER A 210 -8.24 16.00 -25.40
N THR A 211 -7.41 15.35 -24.59
CA THR A 211 -6.05 15.79 -24.23
C THR A 211 -5.13 15.74 -25.45
N PHE A 212 -5.17 14.65 -26.24
CA PHE A 212 -4.41 14.57 -27.49
C PHE A 212 -4.84 15.61 -28.54
N ARG A 213 -6.05 16.16 -28.43
CA ARG A 213 -6.56 17.22 -29.30
C ARG A 213 -6.44 18.62 -28.69
N ASP A 214 -5.74 18.76 -27.56
CA ASP A 214 -5.56 20.02 -26.82
C ASP A 214 -6.89 20.73 -26.42
N LYS A 215 -8.00 20.00 -26.36
CA LYS A 215 -9.33 20.55 -26.05
C LYS A 215 -9.70 20.47 -24.57
N PHE A 216 -8.88 19.84 -23.73
CA PHE A 216 -9.13 19.76 -22.29
C PHE A 216 -8.84 21.12 -21.64
N SER A 217 -9.87 21.77 -21.07
CA SER A 217 -9.71 23.12 -20.51
C SER A 217 -10.49 23.33 -19.22
N ASP A 218 -10.00 22.74 -18.13
CA ASP A 218 -10.36 23.19 -16.78
C ASP A 218 -9.77 24.61 -16.52
N VAL A 219 -10.41 25.39 -15.65
CA VAL A 219 -9.96 26.72 -15.20
C VAL A 219 -8.54 26.64 -14.65
N HIS A 220 -8.23 25.62 -13.84
CA HIS A 220 -6.87 25.46 -13.31
C HIS A 220 -5.85 25.23 -14.42
N TYR A 221 -6.21 24.41 -15.42
CA TYR A 221 -5.36 24.14 -16.57
C TYR A 221 -5.15 25.38 -17.44
N ARG A 222 -6.21 26.18 -17.68
CA ARG A 222 -6.11 27.43 -18.45
C ARG A 222 -5.17 28.44 -17.78
N ILE A 223 -5.30 28.62 -16.47
CA ILE A 223 -4.43 29.53 -15.69
C ILE A 223 -2.98 29.04 -15.74
N MET A 224 -2.76 27.74 -15.53
CA MET A 224 -1.41 27.16 -15.54
C MET A 224 -0.75 27.27 -16.92
N LYS A 225 -1.48 26.95 -18.00
CA LYS A 225 -0.99 27.04 -19.38
C LYS A 225 -0.66 28.47 -19.80
N LYS A 226 -1.39 29.47 -19.26
CA LYS A 226 -1.13 30.88 -19.56
C LYS A 226 0.11 31.42 -18.84
N ASN A 227 0.34 31.00 -17.59
CA ASN A 227 1.34 31.60 -16.71
C ASN A 227 2.64 30.79 -16.60
N TYR A 228 2.64 29.50 -16.95
CA TYR A 228 3.78 28.61 -16.79
C TYR A 228 4.03 27.76 -18.03
N GLU A 229 5.30 27.54 -18.33
CA GLU A 229 5.73 26.60 -19.36
C GLU A 229 5.53 25.16 -18.89
N ALA A 230 5.00 24.31 -19.78
CA ALA A 230 4.89 22.88 -19.51
C ALA A 230 6.27 22.23 -19.40
N VAL A 231 6.36 21.13 -18.64
CA VAL A 231 7.57 20.30 -18.60
C VAL A 231 7.73 19.60 -19.95
N PRO A 232 8.89 19.73 -20.62
CA PRO A 232 9.14 19.02 -21.86
C PRO A 232 9.01 17.50 -21.67
N GLN A 233 8.25 16.82 -22.52
CA GLN A 233 8.03 15.37 -22.40
C GLN A 233 9.35 14.56 -22.45
N TRP A 234 10.36 15.07 -23.16
CA TRP A 234 11.66 14.42 -23.27
C TRP A 234 12.39 14.31 -21.92
N TRP A 235 12.09 15.15 -20.93
CA TRP A 235 12.66 15.02 -19.57
C TRP A 235 12.22 13.69 -18.93
N PHE A 236 10.94 13.33 -19.08
CA PHE A 236 10.38 12.08 -18.56
C PHE A 236 10.94 10.87 -19.33
N TYR A 237 11.03 10.95 -20.65
CA TYR A 237 11.58 9.86 -21.46
C TYR A 237 13.07 9.64 -21.18
N MET A 238 13.84 10.71 -21.03
CA MET A 238 15.26 10.64 -20.71
C MET A 238 15.46 10.02 -19.32
N LEU A 239 14.77 10.51 -18.29
CA LEU A 239 14.82 9.93 -16.94
C LEU A 239 14.43 8.45 -16.94
N SER A 240 13.31 8.10 -17.60
CA SER A 240 12.84 6.72 -17.69
C SER A 240 13.86 5.83 -18.41
N SER A 241 14.47 6.31 -19.49
CA SER A 241 15.50 5.55 -20.23
C SER A 241 16.76 5.31 -19.41
N ILE A 242 17.21 6.29 -18.63
CA ILE A 242 18.37 6.15 -17.74
C ILE A 242 18.07 5.10 -16.68
N VAL A 243 16.91 5.21 -16.03
CA VAL A 243 16.50 4.30 -14.95
C VAL A 243 16.35 2.87 -15.46
N ILE A 244 15.69 2.66 -16.61
CA ILE A 244 15.55 1.34 -17.22
C ILE A 244 16.92 0.79 -17.64
N GLY A 245 17.78 1.65 -18.21
CA GLY A 245 19.15 1.30 -18.57
C GLY A 245 19.96 0.82 -17.36
N LEU A 246 19.90 1.55 -16.24
CA LEU A 246 20.55 1.17 -14.98
C LEU A 246 19.98 -0.13 -14.43
N ALA A 247 18.66 -0.31 -14.39
CA ALA A 247 18.04 -1.55 -13.92
C ALA A 247 18.50 -2.77 -14.75
N VAL A 248 18.56 -2.62 -16.07
CA VAL A 248 19.07 -3.68 -16.96
C VAL A 248 20.58 -3.90 -16.76
N LEU A 249 21.37 -2.84 -16.61
CA LEU A 249 22.80 -2.95 -16.32
C LEU A 249 23.08 -3.63 -14.98
N ILE A 250 22.29 -3.37 -13.93
CA ILE A 250 22.40 -4.03 -12.63
C ILE A 250 22.03 -5.51 -12.77
N SER A 251 20.99 -5.83 -13.55
CA SER A 251 20.56 -7.21 -13.80
C SER A 251 21.61 -8.05 -14.56
N LEU A 252 22.38 -7.41 -15.45
CA LEU A 252 23.44 -8.04 -16.24
C LEU A 252 24.82 -7.98 -15.54
N GLY A 253 25.04 -6.95 -14.74
CA GLY A 253 26.24 -6.69 -13.97
C GLY A 253 26.31 -7.49 -12.67
N PHE A 254 27.35 -7.24 -11.88
CA PHE A 254 27.54 -7.81 -10.53
C PHE A 254 27.43 -9.35 -10.45
N GLY A 255 27.82 -10.08 -11.50
CA GLY A 255 27.95 -11.53 -11.44
C GLY A 255 26.65 -12.30 -11.13
N LYS A 256 25.50 -11.83 -11.61
CA LYS A 256 24.16 -12.43 -11.39
C LYS A 256 23.72 -12.48 -9.92
N GLN A 257 24.26 -11.63 -9.05
CA GLN A 257 23.87 -11.57 -7.64
C GLN A 257 22.38 -11.27 -7.45
N PHE A 258 21.76 -10.42 -8.28
CA PHE A 258 20.32 -10.11 -8.22
C PHE A 258 19.41 -11.26 -8.67
N GLN A 259 19.97 -12.28 -9.32
CA GLN A 259 19.28 -13.45 -9.89
C GLN A 259 18.18 -13.15 -10.92
N LEU A 260 17.66 -11.92 -11.01
CA LEU A 260 16.63 -11.53 -11.96
C LEU A 260 17.26 -11.22 -13.33
N PRO A 261 16.85 -11.91 -14.41
CA PRO A 261 17.32 -11.62 -15.76
C PRO A 261 16.69 -10.33 -16.33
N TYR A 262 17.31 -9.76 -17.38
CA TYR A 262 16.85 -8.52 -18.03
C TYR A 262 15.39 -8.56 -18.48
N TRP A 263 14.90 -9.71 -18.96
CA TRP A 263 13.50 -9.85 -19.39
C TRP A 263 12.53 -9.76 -18.20
N GLY A 264 12.95 -10.16 -16.99
CA GLY A 264 12.18 -10.03 -15.77
C GLY A 264 12.00 -8.57 -15.36
N VAL A 265 13.03 -7.75 -15.55
CA VAL A 265 12.95 -6.30 -15.34
C VAL A 265 11.94 -5.67 -16.32
N LEU A 266 12.00 -6.02 -17.61
CA LEU A 266 11.05 -5.53 -18.61
C LEU A 266 9.61 -5.96 -18.32
N LEU A 267 9.42 -7.21 -17.87
CA LEU A 267 8.12 -7.73 -17.46
C LEU A 267 7.57 -6.96 -16.24
N ALA A 268 8.42 -6.64 -15.25
CA ALA A 268 8.04 -5.87 -14.08
C ALA A 268 7.60 -4.44 -14.45
N ILE A 269 8.33 -3.80 -15.36
CA ILE A 269 7.97 -2.48 -15.91
C ILE A 269 6.63 -2.55 -16.64
N GLY A 270 6.42 -3.57 -17.49
CA GLY A 270 5.14 -3.77 -18.18
C GLY A 270 3.96 -3.94 -17.21
N LEU A 271 4.17 -4.72 -16.15
CA LEU A 271 3.18 -4.91 -15.08
C LEU A 271 2.87 -3.58 -14.37
N ALA A 272 3.91 -2.83 -13.99
CA ALA A 272 3.77 -1.52 -13.35
C ALA A 272 2.99 -0.54 -14.24
N LEU A 273 3.35 -0.43 -15.52
CA LEU A 273 2.68 0.45 -16.48
C LEU A 273 1.19 0.09 -16.66
N PHE A 274 0.88 -1.20 -16.76
CA PHE A 274 -0.50 -1.66 -16.91
C PHE A 274 -1.35 -1.33 -15.68
N PHE A 275 -0.85 -1.64 -14.47
CA PHE A 275 -1.61 -1.47 -13.24
C PHE A 275 -1.60 -0.03 -12.67
N THR A 276 -0.67 0.83 -13.11
CA THR A 276 -0.60 2.23 -12.64
C THR A 276 -1.91 2.98 -12.90
N LEU A 277 -2.50 2.82 -14.09
CA LEU A 277 -3.73 3.54 -14.44
C LEU A 277 -4.96 3.04 -13.64
N PRO A 278 -5.27 1.72 -13.60
CA PRO A 278 -6.40 1.24 -12.80
C PRO A 278 -6.25 1.53 -11.31
N VAL A 279 -5.07 1.29 -10.73
CA VAL A 279 -4.80 1.56 -9.32
C VAL A 279 -4.90 3.06 -9.02
N GLY A 280 -4.39 3.91 -9.92
CA GLY A 280 -4.49 5.37 -9.79
C GLY A 280 -5.93 5.88 -9.79
N VAL A 281 -6.82 5.30 -10.61
CA VAL A 281 -8.25 5.67 -10.64
C VAL A 281 -8.96 5.28 -9.34
N ILE A 282 -8.70 4.07 -8.82
CA ILE A 282 -9.26 3.66 -7.54
C ILE A 282 -8.72 4.53 -6.41
N MET A 283 -7.41 4.78 -6.34
CA MET A 283 -6.84 5.66 -5.33
C MET A 283 -7.40 7.08 -5.41
N ALA A 284 -7.66 7.60 -6.60
CA ALA A 284 -8.24 8.93 -6.78
C ALA A 284 -9.72 9.03 -6.34
N THR A 285 -10.47 7.92 -6.34
CA THR A 285 -11.91 7.89 -6.03
C THR A 285 -12.20 7.42 -4.61
N THR A 286 -11.44 6.46 -4.10
CA THR A 286 -11.65 5.84 -2.79
C THR A 286 -10.57 6.19 -1.78
N ASN A 287 -9.48 6.85 -2.19
CA ASN A 287 -8.31 7.08 -1.33
C ASN A 287 -7.69 5.79 -0.77
N GLN A 288 -7.86 4.66 -1.47
CA GLN A 288 -7.27 3.37 -1.12
C GLN A 288 -6.22 2.96 -2.16
N GLN A 289 -5.04 2.59 -1.68
CA GLN A 289 -3.95 2.10 -2.52
C GLN A 289 -3.94 0.58 -2.50
N LEU A 290 -3.94 -0.03 -3.68
CA LEU A 290 -3.97 -1.47 -3.83
C LEU A 290 -2.55 -2.03 -3.99
N GLY A 291 -2.27 -3.12 -3.29
CA GLY A 291 -0.98 -3.81 -3.34
C GLY A 291 -0.85 -4.70 -4.58
N LEU A 292 0.21 -4.51 -5.37
CA LEU A 292 0.59 -5.41 -6.48
C LEU A 292 1.56 -6.51 -6.03
N ASN A 293 1.95 -6.50 -4.75
CA ASN A 293 2.97 -7.40 -4.21
C ASN A 293 2.68 -8.87 -4.50
N ILE A 294 1.48 -9.33 -4.14
CA ILE A 294 1.12 -10.75 -4.20
C ILE A 294 1.09 -11.27 -5.64
N ILE A 295 0.56 -10.48 -6.60
CA ILE A 295 0.52 -10.90 -8.00
C ILE A 295 1.91 -10.86 -8.64
N ALA A 296 2.74 -9.88 -8.27
CA ALA A 296 4.10 -9.79 -8.77
C ALA A 296 4.93 -10.98 -8.31
N GLU A 297 4.85 -11.32 -7.02
CA GLU A 297 5.53 -12.49 -6.44
C GLU A 297 5.03 -13.80 -7.06
N LEU A 298 3.74 -13.91 -7.35
CA LEU A 298 3.14 -15.08 -8.00
C LEU A 298 3.65 -15.25 -9.45
N ILE A 299 3.58 -14.20 -10.26
CA ILE A 299 3.95 -14.25 -11.69
C ILE A 299 5.41 -14.70 -11.84
N ILE A 300 6.34 -14.03 -11.15
CA ILE A 300 7.76 -14.38 -11.26
C ILE A 300 8.08 -15.71 -10.59
N GLY A 301 7.39 -16.06 -9.50
CA GLY A 301 7.56 -17.35 -8.83
C GLY A 301 7.21 -18.54 -9.73
N TYR A 302 6.21 -18.39 -10.60
CA TYR A 302 5.85 -19.41 -11.59
C TYR A 302 6.77 -19.43 -12.82
N ILE A 303 7.15 -18.26 -13.34
CA ILE A 303 7.97 -18.18 -14.57
C ILE A 303 9.45 -18.49 -14.28
N TYR A 304 9.95 -18.07 -13.12
CA TYR A 304 11.35 -18.20 -12.72
C TYR A 304 11.48 -18.80 -11.30
N PRO A 305 11.14 -20.09 -11.13
CA PRO A 305 11.09 -20.74 -9.83
C PRO A 305 12.47 -20.94 -9.20
N GLY A 306 12.49 -21.09 -7.88
CA GLY A 306 13.69 -21.44 -7.11
C GLY A 306 14.68 -20.30 -6.86
N LYS A 307 14.32 -19.07 -7.22
CA LYS A 307 15.14 -17.86 -7.09
C LYS A 307 14.43 -16.79 -6.24
N PRO A 308 14.46 -16.90 -4.90
CA PRO A 308 13.75 -15.99 -4.00
C PRO A 308 14.20 -14.54 -4.10
N LEU A 309 15.49 -14.31 -4.34
CA LEU A 309 16.01 -12.95 -4.50
C LEU A 309 15.47 -12.29 -5.77
N ALA A 310 15.42 -13.03 -6.88
CA ALA A 310 14.78 -12.56 -8.11
C ALA A 310 13.30 -12.21 -7.88
N ASN A 311 12.60 -12.98 -7.04
CA ASN A 311 11.20 -12.73 -6.71
C ASN A 311 11.00 -11.40 -5.97
N VAL A 312 11.81 -11.15 -4.93
CA VAL A 312 11.78 -9.89 -4.18
C VAL A 312 12.11 -8.70 -5.08
N VAL A 313 13.14 -8.82 -5.92
CA VAL A 313 13.57 -7.77 -6.85
C VAL A 313 12.47 -7.46 -7.87
N PHE A 314 11.83 -8.49 -8.44
CA PHE A 314 10.71 -8.31 -9.37
C PHE A 314 9.53 -7.59 -8.71
N LYS A 315 9.17 -7.95 -7.46
CA LYS A 315 8.15 -7.25 -6.70
C LYS A 315 8.51 -5.78 -6.50
N THR A 316 9.74 -5.48 -6.11
CA THR A 316 10.23 -4.11 -5.92
C THR A 316 10.03 -3.30 -7.19
N TYR A 317 10.52 -3.80 -8.34
CA TYR A 317 10.35 -3.12 -9.63
C TYR A 317 8.89 -2.99 -10.07
N GLY A 318 8.04 -3.99 -9.83
CA GLY A 318 6.66 -3.99 -10.29
C GLY A 318 5.72 -3.15 -9.40
N TYR A 319 5.77 -3.35 -8.09
CA TYR A 319 4.87 -2.69 -7.14
C TYR A 319 5.35 -1.31 -6.73
N ILE A 320 6.61 -1.18 -6.28
CA ILE A 320 7.08 0.09 -5.73
C ILE A 320 7.11 1.16 -6.82
N SER A 321 7.56 0.82 -8.03
CA SER A 321 7.51 1.75 -9.17
C SER A 321 6.09 2.24 -9.48
N ALA A 322 5.09 1.36 -9.43
CA ALA A 322 3.69 1.75 -9.64
C ALA A 322 3.17 2.64 -8.49
N ALA A 323 3.51 2.32 -7.24
CA ALA A 323 3.16 3.13 -6.09
C ALA A 323 3.78 4.54 -6.17
N GLN A 324 5.06 4.62 -6.53
CA GLN A 324 5.78 5.87 -6.74
C GLN A 324 5.19 6.68 -7.90
N ALA A 325 4.82 6.03 -9.00
CA ALA A 325 4.15 6.71 -10.12
C ALA A 325 2.83 7.36 -9.69
N VAL A 326 2.03 6.70 -8.84
CA VAL A 326 0.79 7.28 -8.34
C VAL A 326 1.07 8.44 -7.38
N MET A 327 2.03 8.32 -6.46
CA MET A 327 2.40 9.43 -5.56
C MET A 327 2.93 10.65 -6.34
N PHE A 328 3.76 10.41 -7.35
CA PHE A 328 4.25 11.45 -8.26
C PHE A 328 3.10 12.19 -8.96
N LEU A 329 2.07 11.48 -9.43
CA LEU A 329 0.86 12.08 -10.00
C LEU A 329 0.05 12.88 -8.97
N GLN A 330 -0.03 12.40 -7.73
CA GLN A 330 -0.73 13.11 -6.65
C GLN A 330 -0.07 14.46 -6.36
N ASP A 331 1.25 14.50 -6.29
CA ASP A 331 2.01 15.72 -6.07
C ASP A 331 1.88 16.69 -7.25
N PHE A 332 1.95 16.20 -8.51
CA PHE A 332 1.69 17.05 -9.68
C PHE A 332 0.31 17.67 -9.65
N LYS A 333 -0.70 16.89 -9.25
CA LYS A 333 -2.08 17.37 -9.12
C LYS A 333 -2.18 18.43 -8.01
N LEU A 334 -1.53 18.22 -6.87
CA LEU A 334 -1.47 19.20 -5.79
C LEU A 334 -0.78 20.50 -6.23
N GLY A 335 0.39 20.40 -6.86
CA GLY A 335 1.13 21.53 -7.41
C GLY A 335 0.32 22.33 -8.43
N HIS A 336 -0.45 21.64 -9.26
CA HIS A 336 -1.36 22.25 -10.24
C HIS A 336 -2.50 23.06 -9.59
N TYR A 337 -3.01 22.59 -8.44
CA TYR A 337 -3.98 23.34 -7.66
C TYR A 337 -3.35 24.53 -6.93
N MET A 338 -2.16 24.35 -6.36
CA MET A 338 -1.40 25.37 -5.63
C MET A 338 -0.70 26.40 -6.53
N LYS A 339 -0.76 26.25 -7.86
CA LYS A 339 -0.09 27.15 -8.83
C LYS A 339 1.43 27.17 -8.70
N VAL A 340 2.01 26.03 -8.34
CA VAL A 340 3.47 25.84 -8.32
C VAL A 340 3.97 25.62 -9.76
N PRO A 341 5.06 26.27 -10.20
CA PRO A 341 5.63 26.07 -11.53
C PRO A 341 5.95 24.58 -11.80
N PRO A 342 5.45 23.97 -12.90
CA PRO A 342 5.61 22.53 -13.17
C PRO A 342 7.08 22.08 -13.31
N LYS A 343 7.95 22.92 -13.89
CA LYS A 343 9.38 22.62 -14.03
C LYS A 343 10.09 22.55 -12.69
N SER A 344 9.79 23.48 -11.78
CA SER A 344 10.33 23.47 -10.42
C SER A 344 9.83 22.25 -9.65
N MET A 345 8.54 21.90 -9.80
CA MET A 345 7.98 20.70 -9.18
C MET A 345 8.70 19.43 -9.65
N PHE A 346 8.93 19.27 -10.95
CA PHE A 346 9.67 18.13 -11.50
C PHE A 346 11.08 18.02 -10.91
N VAL A 347 11.84 19.12 -10.87
CA VAL A 347 13.21 19.12 -10.33
C VAL A 347 13.22 18.77 -8.85
N VAL A 348 12.28 19.30 -8.06
CA VAL A 348 12.17 19.00 -6.62
C VAL A 348 11.80 17.54 -6.39
N GLN A 349 10.84 16.99 -7.14
CA GLN A 349 10.46 15.58 -6.99
C GLN A 349 11.58 14.62 -7.35
N VAL A 350 12.31 14.89 -8.44
CA VAL A 350 13.46 14.08 -8.85
C VAL A 350 14.60 14.16 -7.83
N ASN A 351 14.87 15.34 -7.26
CA ASN A 351 16.01 15.54 -6.36
C ASN A 351 15.72 15.20 -4.89
N PHE A 352 14.50 15.41 -4.40
CA PHE A 352 14.20 15.45 -2.96
C PHE A 352 13.28 14.33 -2.46
N LEU A 353 12.32 13.88 -3.29
CA LEU A 353 11.29 12.93 -2.87
C LEU A 353 11.48 11.53 -3.48
N ASN A 354 11.90 11.46 -4.74
CA ASN A 354 12.01 10.18 -5.45
C ASN A 354 13.45 9.78 -5.75
N GLY A 355 14.42 10.70 -5.73
CA GLY A 355 15.82 10.40 -6.07
C GLY A 355 16.52 9.42 -5.14
N PHE A 356 16.10 9.31 -3.88
CA PHE A 356 16.67 8.36 -2.92
C PHE A 356 15.93 7.01 -2.95
N ASP A 357 14.59 7.03 -2.94
CA ASP A 357 13.78 5.79 -2.92
C ASP A 357 13.71 5.10 -4.29
N THR A 358 13.76 5.84 -5.40
CA THR A 358 13.84 5.27 -6.76
C THR A 358 15.23 4.69 -7.02
N PHE A 359 16.29 5.20 -6.40
CA PHE A 359 17.66 4.68 -6.54
C PHE A 359 17.95 3.49 -5.59
N ILE A 360 17.11 3.30 -4.57
CA ILE A 360 17.14 2.13 -3.68
C ILE A 360 16.15 1.04 -4.17
N SER A 361 15.06 1.44 -4.83
CA SER A 361 14.07 0.51 -5.41
C SER A 361 14.42 0.03 -6.82
N ILE A 362 15.41 0.65 -7.47
CA ILE A 362 16.07 0.17 -8.68
C ILE A 362 17.47 -0.28 -8.37
#